data_AF-X1QQC9-F1
#
_entry.id   AF-X1QQC9-F1
#
_cell.length_a   1.000
_cell.length_b   1.000
_cell.length_c   1.000
_cell.angle_alpha   90.00
_cell.angle_beta   90.00
_cell.angle_gamma   90.00
#
_symmetry.space_group_name_H-M   'P 1'
#
loop_
_entity.id
_entity.type
_entity.pdbx_description
1 polymer ?
#
loop_
_entity_poly.entity_id
_entity_poly.type
_entity_poly.pdbx_seq_one_letter_code
_entity_poly.pdbx_strand_id
1 'polypeptide(L)'
;MRTDGLIYASEEMIEKIKQDQAPEQIANVATLPGIVGYAMAMPDIHWGYGFPIGGVAAFDTEKGIISPGGVGYDINCGVRLLRTDLTHNDIKNRIQELVRSLFNNIPSGVGSKGKIRIDEREVKEVVTTCWR
;
A
#
# COMPACT_ATOMS: atom_id res chain seq x y z
N MET A 1 4.07 -1.06 26.44
CA MET A 1 3.08 -0.86 25.35
C MET A 1 1.75 -0.43 25.98
N ARG A 2 0.84 0.19 25.22
CA ARG A 2 -0.52 0.57 25.66
C ARG A 2 -1.56 -0.50 25.33
N THR A 3 -1.25 -1.36 24.36
CA THR A 3 -2.02 -2.52 23.93
C THR A 3 -1.05 -3.62 23.47
N ASP A 4 -1.55 -4.79 23.09
CA ASP A 4 -0.73 -5.87 22.53
C ASP A 4 -0.55 -5.74 21.01
N GLY A 5 0.49 -6.39 20.50
CA GLY A 5 0.68 -6.62 19.07
C GLY A 5 0.01 -7.92 18.64
N LEU A 6 -0.64 -7.92 17.47
CA LEU A 6 -1.26 -9.11 16.86
C LEU A 6 -0.74 -9.31 15.44
N ILE A 7 0.02 -10.39 15.21
CA ILE A 7 0.55 -10.74 13.89
C ILE A 7 -0.22 -11.96 13.38
N TYR A 8 -0.84 -11.83 12.21
CA TYR A 8 -1.48 -12.95 11.51
C TYR A 8 -0.43 -13.67 10.66
N ALA A 9 -0.20 -14.95 10.91
CA ALA A 9 0.79 -15.74 10.16
C ALA A 9 0.47 -17.23 10.23
N SER A 10 0.88 -18.00 9.21
CA SER A 10 1.03 -19.45 9.35
C SER A 10 2.35 -19.78 10.07
N GLU A 11 2.48 -21.00 10.58
CA GLU A 11 3.69 -21.47 11.26
C GLU A 11 4.94 -21.33 10.37
N GLU A 12 4.82 -21.66 9.08
CA GLU A 12 5.90 -21.58 8.09
C GLU A 12 6.39 -20.14 7.86
N MET A 13 5.54 -19.13 8.08
CA MET A 13 5.91 -17.72 7.88
C MET A 13 6.72 -17.15 9.05
N ILE A 14 6.63 -17.75 10.24
CA ILE A 14 7.22 -17.20 11.47
C ILE A 14 8.72 -17.03 11.36
N GLU A 15 9.43 -18.01 10.79
CA GLU A 15 10.89 -17.95 10.66
C GLU A 15 11.33 -16.88 9.66
N LYS A 16 10.48 -16.51 8.68
CA LYS A 16 10.75 -15.39 7.78
C LYS A 16 10.48 -14.05 8.45
N ILE A 17 9.35 -13.93 9.17
CA ILE A 17 8.96 -12.70 9.87
C ILE A 17 10.01 -12.29 10.92
N LYS A 18 10.67 -13.26 11.55
CA LYS A 18 11.74 -13.01 12.54
C LYS A 18 13.07 -12.54 11.93
N GLN A 19 13.23 -12.55 10.60
CA GLN A 19 14.51 -12.18 9.96
C GLN A 19 14.78 -10.67 9.97
N ASP A 20 13.76 -9.85 10.21
CA ASP A 20 13.89 -8.41 10.33
C ASP A 20 13.25 -7.88 11.63
N GLN A 21 13.22 -6.55 11.78
CA GLN A 21 12.70 -5.88 12.98
C GLN A 21 11.22 -5.50 12.89
N ALA A 22 10.46 -6.02 11.92
CA ALA A 22 9.05 -5.67 11.78
C ALA A 22 8.18 -6.02 13.01
N PRO A 23 8.41 -7.14 13.73
CA PRO A 23 7.70 -7.41 14.99
C PRO A 23 7.97 -6.35 16.08
N GLU A 24 9.20 -5.82 16.14
CA GLU A 24 9.55 -4.72 17.04
C GLU A 24 8.82 -3.43 16.64
N GLN A 25 8.65 -3.17 15.34
CA GLN A 25 7.85 -2.04 14.87
C GLN A 25 6.39 -2.14 15.29
N ILE A 26 5.79 -3.35 15.30
CA ILE A 26 4.44 -3.54 15.87
C ILE A 26 4.42 -3.23 17.37
N ALA A 27 5.42 -3.68 18.13
CA ALA A 27 5.53 -3.36 19.54
C ALA A 27 5.65 -1.84 19.77
N ASN A 28 6.40 -1.14 18.93
CA ASN A 28 6.55 0.31 18.96
C ASN A 28 5.23 1.03 18.65
N VAL A 29 4.50 0.60 17.61
CA VAL A 29 3.18 1.14 17.27
C VAL A 29 2.20 0.99 18.43
N ALA A 30 2.25 -0.14 19.13
CA ALA A 30 1.41 -0.40 20.30
C ALA A 30 1.68 0.55 21.49
N THR A 31 2.71 1.39 21.45
CA THR A 31 2.98 2.42 22.47
C THR A 31 2.28 3.75 22.20
N LEU A 32 1.75 3.95 20.99
CA LEU A 32 1.30 5.25 20.52
C LEU A 32 -0.02 5.70 21.20
N PRO A 33 -0.15 6.99 21.56
CA PRO A 33 -1.33 7.50 22.27
C PRO A 33 -2.64 7.29 21.50
N GLY A 34 -3.70 6.93 22.22
CA GLY A 34 -5.03 6.76 21.66
C GLY A 34 -5.20 5.57 20.72
N ILE A 35 -4.26 4.61 20.68
CA ILE A 35 -4.43 3.37 19.91
C ILE A 35 -5.66 2.59 20.41
N VAL A 36 -6.44 2.07 19.46
CA VAL A 36 -7.68 1.33 19.70
C VAL A 36 -7.47 -0.13 19.29
N GLY A 37 -7.82 -1.06 20.18
CA GLY A 37 -7.61 -2.49 19.93
C GLY A 37 -6.13 -2.85 19.90
N TYR A 38 -5.74 -3.80 19.04
CA TYR A 38 -4.35 -4.25 18.89
C TYR A 38 -3.59 -3.42 17.83
N ALA A 39 -2.28 -3.33 17.98
CA ALA A 39 -1.41 -3.00 16.84
C ALA A 39 -1.29 -4.27 15.98
N MET A 40 -1.85 -4.27 14.77
CA MET A 40 -1.97 -5.47 13.96
C MET A 40 -0.95 -5.51 12.83
N ALA A 41 -0.57 -6.71 12.41
CA ALA A 41 0.20 -6.93 11.20
C ALA A 41 -0.37 -8.08 10.37
N MET A 42 -0.41 -7.87 9.06
CA MET A 42 -0.80 -8.86 8.07
C MET A 42 0.32 -9.89 7.83
N PRO A 43 0.03 -11.03 7.18
CA PRO A 43 1.01 -12.11 6.97
C PRO A 43 2.22 -11.72 6.11
N ASP A 44 2.12 -10.64 5.34
CA ASP A 44 3.19 -10.07 4.52
C ASP A 44 4.00 -8.98 5.25
N ILE A 45 3.90 -8.93 6.60
CA ILE A 45 4.67 -8.00 7.44
C ILE A 45 6.16 -8.04 7.12
N HIS A 46 6.76 -6.86 6.95
CA HIS A 46 8.21 -6.68 6.83
C HIS A 46 8.62 -5.26 7.22
N TRP A 47 9.93 -5.08 7.39
CA TRP A 47 10.51 -3.85 7.92
C TRP A 47 10.12 -2.62 7.09
N GLY A 48 9.54 -1.62 7.76
CA GLY A 48 9.11 -0.35 7.18
C GLY A 48 9.73 0.87 7.85
N TYR A 49 9.11 2.05 7.66
CA TYR A 49 9.58 3.30 8.25
C TYR A 49 8.73 3.70 9.47
N GLY A 50 9.19 3.33 10.66
CA GLY A 50 8.48 3.54 11.93
C GLY A 50 7.39 2.49 12.16
N PHE A 51 6.40 2.41 11.26
CA PHE A 51 5.47 1.29 11.19
C PHE A 51 6.03 0.23 10.22
N PRO A 52 5.71 -1.06 10.41
CA PRO A 52 6.04 -2.07 9.42
C PRO A 52 5.09 -1.97 8.22
N ILE A 53 5.58 -2.38 7.05
CA ILE A 53 4.70 -2.61 5.90
C ILE A 53 3.79 -3.81 6.25
N GLY A 54 2.53 -3.77 5.84
CA GLY A 54 1.51 -4.72 6.28
C GLY A 54 0.96 -4.45 7.68
N GLY A 55 1.38 -3.36 8.34
CA GLY A 55 0.85 -2.92 9.63
C GLY A 55 -0.53 -2.25 9.53
N VAL A 56 -1.37 -2.45 10.54
CA VAL A 56 -2.66 -1.77 10.71
C VAL A 56 -2.78 -1.30 12.15
N ALA A 57 -3.10 -0.01 12.35
CA ALA A 57 -3.43 0.53 13.65
C ALA A 57 -4.56 1.55 13.53
N ALA A 58 -5.53 1.44 14.42
CA ALA A 58 -6.60 2.42 14.57
C ALA A 58 -6.28 3.34 15.76
N PHE A 59 -6.54 4.63 15.59
CA PHE A 59 -6.36 5.63 16.62
C PHE A 59 -7.66 6.39 16.84
N ASP A 60 -7.97 6.69 18.10
CA ASP A 60 -9.09 7.54 18.49
C ASP A 60 -8.96 8.92 17.84
N THR A 61 -10.06 9.47 17.33
CA THR A 61 -10.05 10.72 16.56
C THR A 61 -9.79 11.96 17.40
N GLU A 62 -10.06 11.93 18.71
CA GLU A 62 -9.89 13.07 19.61
C GLU A 62 -8.60 12.99 20.42
N LYS A 63 -8.19 11.77 20.79
CA LYS A 63 -7.08 11.50 21.73
C LYS A 63 -5.88 10.81 21.07
N GLY A 64 -6.04 10.38 19.83
CA GLY A 64 -5.03 9.66 19.07
C GLY A 64 -4.05 10.57 18.33
N ILE A 65 -3.28 9.95 17.45
CA ILE A 65 -2.25 10.59 16.64
C ILE A 65 -2.45 10.23 15.17
N ILE A 66 -1.84 11.03 14.30
CA ILE A 66 -1.60 10.66 12.90
C ILE A 66 -0.08 10.53 12.73
N SER A 67 0.37 9.41 12.19
CA SER A 67 1.76 9.19 11.82
C SER A 67 1.88 8.97 10.31
N PRO A 68 2.56 9.85 9.56
CA PRO A 68 2.82 9.62 8.14
C PRO A 68 3.54 8.30 7.87
N GLY A 69 4.42 7.86 8.79
CA GLY A 69 5.09 6.56 8.71
C GLY A 69 4.13 5.37 8.77
N GLY A 70 2.94 5.53 9.36
CA GLY A 70 1.87 4.53 9.37
C GLY A 70 1.01 4.51 8.10
N VAL A 71 1.17 5.50 7.22
CA VAL A 71 0.51 5.53 5.89
C VAL A 71 1.49 5.08 4.81
N GLY A 72 2.75 5.54 4.88
CA GLY A 72 3.79 5.28 3.90
C GLY A 72 4.07 6.47 2.98
N TYR A 73 5.19 6.40 2.27
CA TYR A 73 5.64 7.46 1.37
C TYR A 73 4.78 7.59 0.12
N ASP A 74 4.39 6.45 -0.48
CA ASP A 74 3.55 6.40 -1.67
C ASP A 74 2.07 6.36 -1.26
N ILE A 75 1.53 7.54 -0.92
CA ILE A 75 0.15 7.70 -0.44
C ILE A 75 -0.82 7.21 -1.52
N ASN A 76 -1.71 6.30 -1.14
CA ASN A 76 -2.69 5.67 -2.03
C ASN A 76 -2.05 4.78 -3.12
N CYS A 77 -0.86 4.22 -2.87
CA CYS A 77 -0.39 3.06 -3.61
C CYS A 77 -1.46 1.96 -3.53
N GLY A 78 -1.88 1.42 -4.68
CA GLY A 78 -3.04 0.53 -4.72
C GLY A 78 -3.21 -0.16 -6.05
N VAL A 79 -4.25 -0.98 -6.11
CA VAL A 79 -4.54 -1.84 -7.26
C VAL A 79 -5.89 -1.48 -7.86
N ARG A 80 -5.95 -1.38 -9.19
CA ARG A 80 -7.19 -1.28 -9.96
C ARG A 80 -7.33 -2.51 -10.84
N LEU A 81 -8.49 -3.17 -10.77
CA LEU A 81 -8.83 -4.29 -11.63
C LEU A 81 -9.85 -3.85 -12.69
N LEU A 82 -9.55 -4.13 -13.96
CA LEU A 82 -10.47 -3.95 -15.09
C LEU A 82 -10.87 -5.30 -15.64
N ARG A 83 -12.17 -5.50 -15.86
CA ARG A 83 -12.73 -6.70 -16.51
C ARG A 83 -13.04 -6.39 -17.97
N THR A 84 -12.81 -7.38 -18.84
CA THR A 84 -13.35 -7.44 -20.20
C THR A 84 -14.17 -8.72 -20.35
N ASP A 85 -14.93 -8.82 -21.45
CA ASP A 85 -15.63 -10.07 -21.81
C ASP A 85 -14.73 -11.06 -22.56
N LEU A 86 -13.45 -10.73 -22.76
CA LEU A 86 -12.49 -11.61 -23.42
C LEU A 86 -12.12 -12.77 -22.49
N THR A 87 -12.01 -13.94 -23.09
CA THR A 87 -11.52 -15.16 -22.44
C THR A 87 -10.04 -15.36 -22.72
N HIS A 88 -9.41 -16.29 -21.99
CA HIS A 88 -8.03 -16.71 -22.27
C HIS A 88 -7.83 -17.15 -23.73
N ASN A 89 -8.81 -17.82 -24.33
CA ASN A 89 -8.70 -18.30 -25.71
C ASN A 89 -8.68 -17.17 -26.74
N ASP A 90 -9.31 -16.04 -26.44
CA ASP A 90 -9.32 -14.87 -27.33
C ASP A 90 -7.95 -14.18 -27.38
N ILE A 91 -7.16 -14.29 -26.30
CA ILE A 91 -5.91 -13.51 -26.14
C ILE A 91 -4.63 -14.35 -26.18
N LYS A 92 -4.69 -15.67 -25.93
CA LYS A 92 -3.48 -16.50 -25.71
C LYS A 92 -2.45 -16.41 -26.84
N ASN A 93 -2.92 -16.29 -28.09
CA ASN A 93 -2.05 -16.21 -29.27
C ASN A 93 -1.54 -14.79 -29.56
N ARG A 94 -2.05 -13.77 -28.86
CA ARG A 94 -1.70 -12.34 -29.04
C ARG A 94 -1.12 -11.70 -27.78
N ILE A 95 -0.81 -12.49 -26.75
CA ILE A 95 -0.36 -11.95 -25.45
C ILE A 95 0.89 -11.07 -25.58
N GLN A 96 1.83 -11.44 -26.45
CA GLN A 96 3.05 -10.65 -26.69
C GLN A 96 2.73 -9.29 -27.35
N GLU A 97 1.83 -9.28 -28.34
CA GLU A 97 1.39 -8.08 -29.03
C GLU A 97 0.64 -7.14 -28.06
N LEU A 98 -0.24 -7.71 -27.23
CA LEU A 98 -0.98 -6.97 -26.22
C LEU A 98 -0.05 -6.35 -25.17
N VAL A 99 0.88 -7.12 -24.59
CA VAL A 99 1.82 -6.60 -23.59
C VAL A 99 2.71 -5.50 -24.16
N ARG A 100 3.23 -5.66 -25.39
CA ARG A 100 3.99 -4.59 -26.07
C ARG A 100 3.13 -3.34 -26.28
N SER A 101 1.88 -3.53 -26.69
CA SER A 101 0.95 -2.40 -26.89
C SER A 101 0.65 -1.68 -25.58
N LEU A 102 0.49 -2.40 -24.47
CA LEU A 102 0.32 -1.81 -23.14
C LEU A 102 1.56 -1.02 -22.73
N PHE A 103 2.76 -1.61 -22.86
CA PHE A 103 4.01 -0.96 -22.51
C PHE A 103 4.25 0.34 -23.31
N ASN A 104 4.00 0.32 -24.62
CA ASN A 104 4.13 1.51 -25.47
C ASN A 104 3.09 2.60 -25.14
N ASN A 105 1.94 2.22 -24.58
CA ASN A 105 0.85 3.14 -24.30
C ASN A 105 0.81 3.66 -22.87
N ILE A 106 1.42 2.95 -21.91
CA ILE A 106 1.45 3.29 -20.49
C ILE A 106 2.86 3.75 -20.13
N PRO A 107 3.12 5.07 -19.99
CA PRO A 107 4.42 5.57 -19.58
C PRO A 107 4.85 4.96 -18.24
N SER A 108 6.03 4.34 -18.22
CA SER A 108 6.61 3.70 -17.03
C SER A 108 8.11 3.96 -16.94
N GLY A 109 8.69 3.77 -15.75
CA GLY A 109 10.11 4.03 -15.45
C GLY A 109 10.37 5.34 -14.69
N VAL A 110 11.40 5.35 -13.84
CA VAL A 110 11.79 6.52 -13.05
C VAL A 110 12.14 7.70 -13.97
N GLY A 111 11.50 8.85 -13.75
CA GLY A 111 11.68 10.05 -14.58
C GLY A 111 10.85 10.08 -15.87
N SER A 112 10.09 9.01 -16.18
CA SER A 112 9.13 8.99 -17.27
C SER A 112 7.98 9.97 -17.00
N LYS A 113 7.38 10.50 -18.07
CA LYS A 113 6.31 11.52 -17.99
C LYS A 113 5.04 11.04 -18.70
N GLY A 114 3.90 11.50 -18.20
CA GLY A 114 2.61 11.28 -18.83
C GLY A 114 2.52 11.90 -20.23
N LYS A 115 1.67 11.33 -21.10
CA LYS A 115 1.38 11.90 -22.42
C LYS A 115 0.55 13.20 -22.32
N ILE A 116 -0.26 13.30 -21.28
CA ILE A 116 -1.08 14.49 -20.99
C ILE A 116 -0.21 15.51 -20.26
N ARG A 117 -0.19 16.74 -20.75
CA ARG A 117 0.43 17.87 -20.06
C ARG A 117 -0.69 18.64 -19.36
N ILE A 118 -0.52 18.82 -18.06
CA ILE A 118 -1.42 19.62 -17.23
C ILE A 118 -0.63 20.71 -16.51
N ASP A 119 -1.26 21.85 -16.29
CA ASP A 119 -0.68 22.95 -15.52
C ASP A 119 -1.01 22.85 -14.01
N GLU A 120 -0.48 23.77 -13.21
CA GLU A 120 -0.68 23.78 -11.75
C GLU A 120 -2.15 23.93 -11.34
N ARG A 121 -2.96 24.65 -12.13
CA ARG A 121 -4.38 24.84 -11.85
C ARG A 121 -5.14 23.54 -12.10
N GLU A 122 -4.86 22.86 -13.20
CA GLU A 122 -5.44 21.56 -13.53
C GLU A 122 -5.03 20.48 -12.51
N VAL A 123 -3.77 20.48 -12.04
CA VAL A 123 -3.34 19.60 -10.94
C VAL A 123 -4.15 19.85 -9.68
N LYS A 124 -4.37 21.13 -9.32
CA LYS A 124 -5.19 21.49 -8.15
C LYS A 124 -6.63 21.02 -8.29
N GLU A 125 -7.19 21.07 -9.49
CA GLU A 125 -8.51 20.54 -9.77
C GLU A 125 -8.54 19.02 -9.54
N VAL A 126 -7.62 18.26 -10.16
CA VAL A 126 -7.54 16.79 -10.00
C VAL A 126 -7.50 16.36 -8.54
N VAL A 127 -6.68 17.00 -7.70
CA VAL A 127 -6.54 16.59 -6.30
C VAL A 127 -7.73 16.98 -5.41
N THR A 128 -8.59 17.90 -5.86
CA THR A 128 -9.76 18.37 -5.09
C THR A 128 -11.09 17.82 -5.57
N THR A 129 -11.21 17.40 -6.84
CA THR A 129 -12.50 17.00 -7.44
C THR A 129 -12.64 15.50 -7.73
N CYS A 130 -11.54 14.75 -7.85
CA CYS A 130 -11.58 13.31 -8.18
C CYS A 130 -12.17 12.38 -7.10
N TRP A 131 -12.69 12.92 -6.00
CA TRP A 131 -13.30 12.15 -4.90
C TRP A 131 -14.83 12.07 -4.98
N ARG A 132 -15.44 12.51 -6.09
CA ARG A 132 -16.88 12.36 -6.37
C ARG A 132 -17.18 11.21 -7.32
#